data_AF-A0A098AW59-F1
#
_entry.id   AF-A0A098AW59-F1
#
_cell.length_a   1.000
_cell.length_b   1.000
_cell.length_c   1.000
_cell.angle_alpha   90.00
_cell.angle_beta   90.00
_cell.angle_gamma   90.00
#
_symmetry.space_group_name_H-M   'P 1'
#
loop_
_entity.id
_entity.type
_entity.pdbx_description
1 polymer ?
#
loop_
_entity_poly.entity_id
_entity_poly.type
_entity_poly.pdbx_seq_one_letter_code
_entity_poly.pdbx_strand_id
1 'polypeptide(L)'
;MKTPLALCACTQETEEDTASSALFKRSDIAVVAVGPASCLRHLYFLATRLQALQQLHLCCLTTREYALGNFRTKVRESLGRVLGKQAVRGVLVYGTCADILMQVDFEELLAGIENPGDIPIKIFCRGPLAKRKMPAGKRLQMLYGELEEELSMASGQIYRHGEKEFFLPPLAGDFAGVVSMLHAWQWELILYTPGGCRTGLQMDEPMGGPPCFYYTSYNDIHAVLGSERKLVELMRESPRDQERIGRALIGTPVPHITGCDFEWVEQELANPEYPLVCFPCNGFDTYAAGMSRALLTLGQTLFDSRKRESRQILLVGCSAMEPVSRGSLQRAVDKVGEWGFSVSFLGDGDLESIRQAAAGSLCWCVSPAGEALAGWLEETFGTPWFTHLPIGRSGMHRLWQLISERGEAPDGIMKGERAAAGGAAGAVVDVGDVPRILIISEPLTGLGIQQCLAEDFSYTGSTVAVHGLGGQSIVHFQNPEELQGLVCSADILIADPLYERLARSWGAQPLFIAVPYPALSGNLYARSPIDLIGEAGYQYFASKLGKVRREKKQ
;
A
#
# COMPACT_ATOMS: atom_id res chain seq x y z
N MET A 1 18.51 -6.32 31.67
CA MET A 1 18.13 -7.55 30.93
C MET A 1 18.62 -7.42 29.50
N LYS A 2 19.50 -8.33 29.08
CA LYS A 2 19.92 -8.50 27.69
C LYS A 2 18.74 -9.14 26.97
N THR A 3 18.07 -8.43 26.06
CA THR A 3 17.12 -9.09 25.15
C THR A 3 17.97 -9.73 24.07
N PRO A 4 18.16 -11.07 24.06
CA PRO A 4 18.81 -11.72 22.91
C PRO A 4 17.93 -11.50 21.67
N LEU A 5 18.54 -11.52 20.48
CA LEU A 5 17.79 -11.73 19.25
C LEU A 5 16.89 -12.96 19.46
N ALA A 6 15.59 -12.79 19.28
CA ALA A 6 14.60 -13.84 19.45
C ALA A 6 13.67 -13.84 18.25
N LEU A 7 13.22 -15.03 17.86
CA LEU A 7 12.15 -15.22 16.89
C LEU A 7 10.84 -15.34 17.70
N CYS A 8 9.99 -14.33 17.59
CA CYS A 8 8.76 -14.24 18.37
C CYS A 8 7.55 -14.51 17.48
N ALA A 9 6.63 -15.36 17.92
CA ALA A 9 5.32 -15.46 17.30
C ALA A 9 4.54 -14.16 17.53
N CYS A 10 3.91 -13.63 16.49
CA CYS A 10 3.10 -12.43 16.63
C CYS A 10 1.76 -12.77 17.30
N THR A 11 1.56 -12.32 18.54
CA THR A 11 0.25 -12.39 19.22
C THR A 11 -0.60 -11.19 18.80
N GLN A 12 -1.93 -11.34 18.73
CA GLN A 12 -2.82 -10.18 18.53
C GLN A 12 -2.63 -9.20 19.69
N GLU A 13 -2.24 -7.96 19.38
CA GLU A 13 -2.17 -6.90 20.38
C GLU A 13 -3.54 -6.27 20.59
N THR A 14 -3.87 -5.98 21.85
CA THR A 14 -4.97 -5.07 22.21
C THR A 14 -4.40 -3.67 22.41
N GLU A 15 -5.03 -2.65 21.82
CA GLU A 15 -4.52 -1.27 21.73
C GLU A 15 -4.43 -0.51 23.06
N GLU A 16 -5.16 -0.98 24.08
CA GLU A 16 -5.25 -0.31 25.38
C GLU A 16 -3.86 -0.29 26.07
N ASP A 17 -3.40 0.91 26.39
CA ASP A 17 -2.12 1.21 27.07
C ASP A 17 -0.81 0.97 26.32
N THR A 18 -0.81 0.98 24.98
CA THR A 18 0.46 1.05 24.24
C THR A 18 1.15 2.42 24.37
N ALA A 19 2.48 2.44 24.25
CA ALA A 19 3.23 3.71 24.23
C ALA A 19 2.85 4.65 23.07
N SER A 20 2.17 4.15 22.04
CA SER A 20 1.76 4.94 20.87
C SER A 20 0.37 5.52 21.00
N SER A 21 -0.58 4.83 21.66
CA SER A 21 -1.86 5.45 22.00
C SER A 21 -1.65 6.61 22.99
N ALA A 22 -0.63 6.49 23.85
CA ALA A 22 -0.22 7.56 24.76
C ALA A 22 0.24 8.86 24.06
N LEU A 23 0.64 8.83 22.77
CA LEU A 23 1.04 10.03 22.01
C LEU A 23 -0.11 11.02 21.81
N PHE A 24 -1.36 10.54 21.88
CA PHE A 24 -2.55 11.30 21.54
C PHE A 24 -3.41 11.63 22.78
N LYS A 25 -2.86 11.46 23.99
CA LYS A 25 -3.58 11.68 25.26
C LYS A 25 -3.99 13.14 25.47
N ARG A 26 -3.28 14.09 24.85
CA ARG A 26 -3.49 15.53 25.01
C ARG A 26 -3.85 16.17 23.68
N SER A 27 -5.09 16.63 23.58
CA SER A 27 -5.63 17.31 22.38
C SER A 27 -4.96 18.63 22.02
N ASP A 28 -4.25 19.24 22.97
CA ASP A 28 -3.55 20.50 22.79
C ASP A 28 -2.07 20.33 22.36
N ILE A 29 -1.61 19.08 22.20
CA ILE A 29 -0.27 18.75 21.74
C ILE A 29 -0.34 18.23 20.29
N ALA A 30 0.48 18.80 19.41
CA ALA A 30 0.66 18.29 18.06
C ALA A 30 1.78 17.23 18.03
N VAL A 31 1.58 16.17 17.26
CA VAL A 31 2.56 15.10 17.03
C VAL A 31 3.08 15.22 15.60
N VAL A 32 4.33 15.67 15.46
CA VAL A 32 5.01 15.73 14.16
C VAL A 32 5.85 14.48 13.99
N ALA A 33 5.36 13.55 13.18
CA ALA A 33 5.98 12.25 13.00
C ALA A 33 6.87 12.23 11.75
N VAL A 34 8.15 11.97 11.96
CA VAL A 34 9.19 11.97 10.93
C VAL A 34 9.66 10.53 10.69
N GLY A 35 9.82 10.12 9.44
CA GLY A 35 10.34 8.79 9.12
C GLY A 35 9.81 8.20 7.81
N PRO A 36 10.11 6.91 7.55
CA PRO A 36 9.61 6.20 6.38
C PRO A 36 8.08 6.12 6.39
N ALA A 37 7.47 6.25 5.20
CA ALA A 37 6.02 6.19 5.02
C ALA A 37 5.39 4.95 5.68
N SER A 38 6.03 3.78 5.55
CA SER A 38 5.56 2.53 6.14
C SER A 38 5.47 2.57 7.68
N CYS A 39 6.36 3.31 8.34
CA CYS A 39 6.37 3.44 9.80
C CYS A 39 5.32 4.44 10.28
N LEU A 40 5.13 5.52 9.53
CA LEU A 40 4.21 6.61 9.87
C LEU A 40 2.74 6.23 9.61
N ARG A 41 2.49 5.36 8.63
CA ARG A 41 1.16 4.88 8.27
C ARG A 41 0.37 4.32 9.45
N HIS A 42 1.01 3.54 10.32
CA HIS A 42 0.36 3.00 11.52
C HIS A 42 -0.14 4.11 12.47
N LEU A 43 0.63 5.21 12.61
CA LEU A 43 0.20 6.34 13.44
C LEU A 43 -1.06 7.02 12.88
N TYR A 44 -1.22 7.07 11.56
CA TYR A 44 -2.43 7.60 10.93
C TYR A 44 -3.67 6.79 11.34
N PHE A 45 -3.61 5.46 11.21
CA PHE A 45 -4.75 4.60 11.54
C PHE A 45 -5.04 4.58 13.04
N LEU A 46 -3.99 4.57 13.87
CA LEU A 46 -4.12 4.71 15.31
C LEU A 46 -4.78 6.04 15.68
N ALA A 47 -4.30 7.17 15.15
CA ALA A 47 -4.89 8.48 15.39
C ALA A 47 -6.33 8.57 14.87
N THR A 48 -6.65 7.90 13.77
CA THR A 48 -8.02 7.81 13.25
C THR A 48 -8.93 7.06 14.20
N ARG A 49 -8.52 5.89 14.72
CA ARG A 49 -9.28 5.12 15.71
C ARG A 49 -9.49 5.90 17.02
N LEU A 50 -8.46 6.62 17.46
CA LEU A 50 -8.50 7.47 18.65
C LEU A 50 -9.20 8.83 18.42
N GLN A 51 -9.73 9.09 17.22
CA GLN A 51 -10.33 10.38 16.83
C GLN A 51 -9.39 11.59 17.04
N ALA A 52 -8.08 11.34 17.00
CA ALA A 52 -7.01 12.29 17.27
C ALA A 52 -6.22 12.68 16.01
N LEU A 53 -6.74 12.36 14.81
CA LEU A 53 -6.05 12.62 13.54
C LEU A 53 -5.60 14.09 13.37
N GLN A 54 -6.33 15.02 13.99
CA GLN A 54 -6.03 16.46 13.98
C GLN A 54 -4.75 16.83 14.74
N GLN A 55 -4.29 15.98 15.67
CA GLN A 55 -3.03 16.17 16.38
C GLN A 55 -1.85 15.71 15.51
N LEU A 56 -2.06 14.85 14.51
CA LEU A 56 -1.00 14.18 13.78
C LEU A 56 -0.58 14.97 12.53
N HIS A 57 0.72 15.15 12.36
CA HIS A 57 1.32 15.69 11.16
C HIS A 57 2.41 14.73 10.67
N LEU A 58 2.25 14.21 9.45
CA LEU A 58 3.21 13.27 8.88
C LEU A 58 4.26 13.99 8.04
N CYS A 59 5.52 13.66 8.28
CA CYS A 59 6.67 14.06 7.49
C CYS A 59 7.34 12.81 6.94
N CYS A 60 6.74 12.22 5.89
CA CYS A 60 7.28 11.04 5.22
C CYS A 60 8.60 11.37 4.52
N LEU A 61 9.64 10.61 4.83
CA LEU A 61 10.97 10.74 4.25
C LEU A 61 11.29 9.56 3.33
N THR A 62 11.94 9.85 2.21
CA THR A 62 12.42 8.88 1.22
C THR A 62 13.87 8.49 1.49
N THR A 63 14.32 7.37 0.92
CA THR A 63 15.74 6.96 0.97
C THR A 63 16.67 8.03 0.44
N ARG A 64 16.29 8.68 -0.68
CA ARG A 64 17.06 9.77 -1.28
C ARG A 64 17.18 10.96 -0.33
N GLU A 65 16.13 11.26 0.42
CA GLU A 65 16.15 12.40 1.33
C GLU A 65 17.09 12.19 2.52
N TYR A 66 17.11 10.98 3.08
CA TYR A 66 18.09 10.58 4.09
C TYR A 66 19.51 10.59 3.52
N ALA A 67 19.72 10.00 2.34
CA ALA A 67 21.05 9.87 1.74
C ALA A 67 21.68 11.22 1.36
N LEU A 68 20.89 12.18 0.90
CA LEU A 68 21.37 13.50 0.49
C LEU A 68 21.34 14.55 1.62
N GLY A 69 20.79 14.21 2.80
CA GLY A 69 20.67 15.14 3.91
C GLY A 69 19.66 16.28 3.71
N ASN A 70 18.92 16.30 2.60
CA ASN A 70 17.92 17.33 2.30
C ASN A 70 16.62 17.18 3.14
N PHE A 71 16.47 16.06 3.87
CA PHE A 71 15.38 15.84 4.81
C PHE A 71 15.27 16.96 5.85
N ARG A 72 16.40 17.62 6.18
CA ARG A 72 16.46 18.72 7.16
C ARG A 72 15.52 19.87 6.79
N THR A 73 15.49 20.26 5.51
CA THR A 73 14.61 21.33 5.03
C THR A 73 13.14 20.93 5.18
N LYS A 74 12.79 19.72 4.73
CA LYS A 74 11.42 19.20 4.79
C LYS A 74 10.90 19.08 6.22
N VAL A 75 11.73 18.61 7.15
CA VAL A 75 11.38 18.52 8.58
C VAL A 75 11.17 19.92 9.17
N ARG A 76 12.05 20.90 8.86
CA ARG A 76 11.89 22.29 9.31
C ARG A 76 10.63 22.94 8.76
N GLU A 77 10.31 22.76 7.48
CA GLU A 77 9.07 23.25 6.87
C GLU A 77 7.82 22.62 7.49
N SER A 78 7.88 21.31 7.79
CA SER A 78 6.78 20.61 8.48
C SER A 78 6.56 21.16 9.88
N LEU A 79 7.63 21.31 10.67
CA LEU A 79 7.57 21.87 12.01
C LEU A 79 7.12 23.34 12.01
N GLY A 80 7.67 24.17 11.12
CA GLY A 80 7.28 25.58 10.98
C GLY A 80 5.79 25.75 10.67
N ARG A 81 5.22 24.90 9.79
CA ARG A 81 3.77 24.89 9.52
C ARG A 81 2.94 24.58 10.76
N VAL A 82 3.41 23.70 11.65
CA VAL A 82 2.69 23.35 12.89
C VAL A 82 2.85 24.44 13.94
N LEU A 83 4.04 25.01 14.10
CA LEU A 83 4.30 26.11 15.03
C LEU A 83 3.57 27.40 14.64
N GLY A 84 3.31 27.62 13.35
CA GLY A 84 2.49 28.71 12.87
C GLY A 84 0.99 28.57 13.18
N LYS A 85 0.51 27.40 13.62
CA LYS A 85 -0.90 27.17 13.96
C LYS A 85 -1.19 27.63 15.39
N GLN A 86 -2.11 28.59 15.54
CA GLN A 86 -2.57 29.11 16.84
C GLN A 86 -3.31 28.09 17.73
N ALA A 87 -3.54 26.86 17.23
CA ALA A 87 -4.28 25.79 17.89
C ALA A 87 -3.37 24.73 18.54
N VAL A 88 -2.08 25.00 18.74
CA VAL A 88 -1.12 24.06 19.33
C VAL A 88 -0.45 24.70 20.54
N ARG A 89 -0.44 24.00 21.69
CA ARG A 89 0.26 24.46 22.90
C ARG A 89 1.65 23.86 23.05
N GLY A 90 1.89 22.68 22.47
CA GLY A 90 3.20 22.04 22.48
C GLY A 90 3.33 21.07 21.31
N VAL A 91 4.57 20.76 20.95
CA VAL A 91 4.88 19.85 19.85
C VAL A 91 5.69 18.67 20.35
N LEU A 92 5.27 17.46 19.97
CA LEU A 92 6.04 16.24 20.15
C LEU A 92 6.56 15.77 18.79
N VAL A 93 7.88 15.86 18.61
CA VAL A 93 8.56 15.31 17.43
C VAL A 93 8.74 13.82 17.62
N TYR A 94 8.01 13.03 16.86
CA TYR A 94 8.12 11.58 16.86
C TYR A 94 9.18 11.14 15.82
N GLY A 95 10.22 10.45 16.30
CA GLY A 95 11.26 9.85 15.45
C GLY A 95 11.18 8.32 15.42
N THR A 96 11.53 7.74 14.28
CA THR A 96 11.54 6.29 14.02
C THR A 96 12.93 5.66 14.21
N CYS A 97 13.01 4.34 14.05
CA CYS A 97 14.27 3.62 13.99
C CYS A 97 15.21 4.13 12.87
N ALA A 98 14.66 4.59 11.74
CA ALA A 98 15.46 5.12 10.65
C ALA A 98 16.18 6.41 11.07
N ASP A 99 15.47 7.31 11.76
CA ASP A 99 16.04 8.58 12.24
C ASP A 99 17.17 8.35 13.25
N ILE A 100 17.04 7.32 14.10
CA ILE A 100 18.08 6.94 15.07
C ILE A 100 19.34 6.43 14.35
N LEU A 101 19.17 5.55 13.35
CA LEU A 101 20.30 4.95 12.63
C LEU A 101 21.00 5.97 11.73
N MET A 102 20.24 6.87 11.13
CA MET A 102 20.77 7.98 10.33
C MET A 102 21.34 9.11 11.19
N GLN A 103 21.36 8.95 12.52
CA GLN A 103 21.86 9.92 13.49
C GLN A 103 21.29 11.33 13.26
N VAL A 104 19.97 11.40 13.08
CA VAL A 104 19.28 12.69 12.92
C VAL A 104 19.42 13.49 14.20
N ASP A 105 20.16 14.59 14.12
CA ASP A 105 20.26 15.57 15.20
C ASP A 105 19.02 16.47 15.21
N PHE A 106 18.00 16.01 15.92
CA PHE A 106 16.78 16.80 16.09
C PHE A 106 17.01 18.08 16.90
N GLU A 107 18.00 18.13 17.79
CA GLU A 107 18.30 19.35 18.56
C GLU A 107 18.85 20.45 17.63
N GLU A 108 19.80 20.10 16.76
CA GLU A 108 20.33 21.00 15.71
C GLU A 108 19.23 21.42 14.72
N LEU A 109 18.32 20.49 14.37
CA LEU A 109 17.19 20.81 13.50
C LEU A 109 16.30 21.88 14.11
N LEU A 110 16.01 21.78 15.42
CA LEU A 110 15.15 22.70 16.16
C LEU A 110 15.81 24.05 16.43
N ALA A 111 17.13 24.11 16.66
CA ALA A 111 17.85 25.35 16.97
C ALA A 111 17.72 26.45 15.89
N GLY A 112 17.40 26.08 14.64
CA GLY A 112 17.25 27.01 13.51
C GLY A 112 15.80 27.29 13.09
N ILE A 113 14.80 26.86 13.85
CA ILE A 113 13.38 27.04 13.49
C ILE A 113 12.81 28.31 14.15
N GLU A 114 12.10 29.11 13.37
CA GLU A 114 11.32 30.22 13.90
C GLU A 114 10.19 29.71 14.80
N ASN A 115 10.26 30.05 16.09
CA ASN A 115 9.25 29.71 17.09
C ASN A 115 8.76 30.98 17.80
N PRO A 116 8.01 31.87 17.10
CA PRO A 116 7.60 33.16 17.65
C PRO A 116 6.64 33.02 18.85
N GLY A 117 5.96 31.87 18.96
CA GLY A 117 5.04 31.58 20.07
C GLY A 117 5.69 30.99 21.31
N ASP A 118 7.02 30.77 21.28
CA ASP A 118 7.78 30.03 22.31
C ASP A 118 7.10 28.70 22.69
N ILE A 119 6.58 28.00 21.67
CA ILE A 119 5.84 26.76 21.86
C ILE A 119 6.84 25.67 22.27
N PRO A 120 6.65 24.97 23.40
CA PRO A 120 7.56 23.93 23.85
C PRO A 120 7.58 22.74 22.88
N ILE A 121 8.78 22.26 22.56
CA ILE A 121 9.02 21.15 21.62
C ILE A 121 9.80 20.04 22.34
N LYS A 122 9.29 18.80 22.29
CA LYS A 122 9.95 17.61 22.84
C LYS A 122 10.19 16.56 21.78
N ILE A 123 11.29 15.83 21.89
CA ILE A 123 11.68 14.78 20.95
C ILE A 123 11.40 13.40 21.58
N PHE A 124 10.61 12.59 20.89
CA PHE A 124 10.32 11.21 21.26
C PHE A 124 10.72 10.25 20.14
N CYS A 125 11.90 9.66 20.25
CA CYS A 125 12.30 8.57 19.36
C CYS A 125 11.73 7.24 19.86
N ARG A 126 10.81 6.64 19.10
CA ARG A 126 10.23 5.32 19.38
C ARG A 126 11.10 4.22 18.78
N GLY A 127 11.12 3.10 19.47
CA GLY A 127 11.65 1.85 18.94
C GLY A 127 12.68 1.21 19.88
N PRO A 128 12.98 -0.07 19.67
CA PRO A 128 13.99 -0.80 20.43
C PRO A 128 15.40 -0.18 20.35
N LEU A 129 15.66 0.65 19.33
CA LEU A 129 16.94 1.31 19.10
C LEU A 129 17.16 2.56 19.96
N ALA A 130 16.11 3.17 20.51
CA ALA A 130 16.20 4.53 21.05
C ALA A 130 16.82 4.61 22.47
N LYS A 131 16.26 3.87 23.43
CA LYS A 131 16.77 3.81 24.82
C LYS A 131 16.52 2.42 25.41
N ARG A 132 17.40 1.47 25.13
CA ARG A 132 17.31 0.06 25.57
C ARG A 132 16.89 -0.17 27.02
N LYS A 133 17.30 0.73 27.91
CA LYS A 133 17.12 0.58 29.36
C LYS A 133 15.80 1.19 29.88
N MET A 134 15.03 1.90 29.05
CA MET A 134 13.81 2.59 29.49
C MET A 134 12.63 2.32 28.55
N PRO A 135 11.53 1.72 29.05
CA PRO A 135 10.33 1.45 28.25
C PRO A 135 9.75 2.71 27.63
N ALA A 136 9.29 2.62 26.38
CA ALA A 136 8.77 3.75 25.61
C ALA A 136 7.64 4.51 26.32
N GLY A 137 6.71 3.80 26.98
CA GLY A 137 5.62 4.43 27.74
C GLY A 137 6.12 5.30 28.89
N LYS A 138 7.12 4.81 29.65
CA LYS A 138 7.75 5.60 30.74
C LYS A 138 8.48 6.84 30.21
N ARG A 139 9.16 6.72 29.06
CA ARG A 139 9.82 7.87 28.41
C ARG A 139 8.82 8.94 28.03
N LEU A 140 7.71 8.53 27.43
CA LEU A 140 6.66 9.44 26.99
C LEU A 140 5.96 10.12 28.19
N GLN A 141 5.73 9.38 29.29
CA GLN A 141 5.22 9.96 30.54
C GLN A 141 6.13 11.06 31.08
N MET A 142 7.46 10.85 31.08
CA MET A 142 8.42 11.86 31.52
C MET A 142 8.37 13.11 30.62
N LEU A 143 8.34 12.93 29.29
CA LEU A 143 8.24 14.05 28.35
C LEU A 143 6.95 14.85 28.52
N TYR A 144 5.83 14.20 28.82
CA TYR A 144 4.59 14.91 29.15
C TYR A 144 4.69 15.70 30.46
N GLY A 145 5.36 15.18 31.48
CA GLY A 145 5.63 15.92 32.71
C GLY A 145 6.45 17.18 32.45
N GLU A 146 7.52 17.08 31.66
CA GLU A 146 8.33 18.25 31.26
C GLU A 146 7.50 19.27 30.45
N LEU A 147 6.66 18.81 29.52
CA LEU A 147 5.74 19.68 28.78
C LEU A 147 4.76 20.38 29.72
N GLU A 148 4.21 19.69 30.72
CA GLU A 148 3.28 20.27 31.69
C GLU A 148 3.90 21.38 32.53
N GLU A 149 5.15 21.21 32.95
CA GLU A 149 5.91 22.22 33.69
C GLU A 149 6.12 23.48 32.84
N GLU A 150 6.59 23.33 31.60
CA GLU A 150 6.80 24.46 30.67
C GLU A 150 5.48 25.18 30.32
N LEU A 151 4.42 24.42 30.06
CA LEU A 151 3.10 24.95 29.75
C LEU A 151 2.43 25.69 30.91
N SER A 152 2.76 25.33 32.15
CA SER A 152 2.23 25.99 33.35
C SER A 152 2.92 27.32 33.61
N MET A 153 4.17 27.47 33.14
CA MET A 153 4.96 28.71 33.24
C MET A 153 4.57 29.73 32.15
N ALA A 154 4.09 29.26 31.00
CA ALA A 154 3.62 30.08 29.89
C ALA A 154 2.22 30.68 30.17
N SER A 155 2.15 31.79 30.90
CA SER A 155 0.89 32.50 31.16
C SER A 155 0.39 33.30 29.94
N GLY A 156 -0.87 33.08 29.52
CA GLY A 156 -1.65 34.12 28.83
C GLY A 156 -2.02 33.96 27.34
N GLN A 157 -1.71 32.86 26.65
CA GLN A 157 -2.18 32.71 25.26
C GLN A 157 -3.61 32.16 25.16
N ILE A 158 -4.48 32.92 24.50
CA ILE A 158 -5.86 32.53 24.20
C ILE A 158 -5.84 31.50 23.06
N TYR A 159 -6.13 30.25 23.42
CA TYR A 159 -6.25 29.14 22.48
C TYR A 159 -7.53 29.26 21.64
N ARG A 160 -7.38 29.30 20.32
CA ARG A 160 -8.51 29.20 19.38
C ARG A 160 -8.41 27.88 18.67
N HIS A 161 -9.50 27.11 18.70
CA HIS A 161 -9.61 25.89 17.90
C HIS A 161 -9.58 26.32 16.42
N GLY A 162 -8.50 25.96 15.72
CA GLY A 162 -8.39 26.14 14.28
C GLY A 162 -9.28 25.17 13.52
N GLU A 163 -9.50 25.43 12.24
CA GLU A 163 -10.21 24.49 11.37
C GLU A 163 -9.46 23.16 11.30
N LYS A 164 -10.24 22.07 11.31
CA LYS A 164 -9.74 20.71 11.35
C LYS A 164 -9.26 20.31 9.96
N GLU A 165 -7.95 20.23 9.75
CA GLU A 165 -7.35 19.85 8.48
C GLU A 165 -7.39 18.32 8.32
N PHE A 166 -7.89 17.84 7.19
CA PHE A 166 -7.90 16.42 6.86
C PHE A 166 -6.80 16.14 5.84
N PHE A 167 -6.08 15.04 6.04
CA PHE A 167 -5.04 14.57 5.12
C PHE A 167 -5.16 13.06 4.93
N LEU A 168 -4.55 12.53 3.88
CA LEU A 168 -4.59 11.10 3.55
C LEU A 168 -3.45 10.34 4.24
N PRO A 169 -3.63 9.04 4.53
CA PRO A 169 -2.49 8.20 4.92
C PRO A 169 -1.53 8.07 3.73
N PRO A 170 -0.23 7.84 3.98
CA PRO A 170 0.66 7.34 2.93
C PRO A 170 0.18 5.95 2.49
N LEU A 171 0.46 5.55 1.24
CA LEU A 171 0.22 4.18 0.78
C LEU A 171 0.95 3.15 1.65
N ALA A 172 0.43 1.93 1.69
CA ALA A 172 1.09 0.79 2.32
C ALA A 172 2.53 0.62 1.80
N GLY A 173 3.44 0.24 2.71
CA GLY A 173 4.84 0.02 2.38
C GLY A 173 5.09 -1.28 1.64
N ASP A 174 6.25 -1.39 1.01
CA ASP A 174 6.68 -2.55 0.24
C ASP A 174 6.54 -3.90 0.98
N PHE A 175 7.05 -4.01 2.21
CA PHE A 175 6.96 -5.24 3.00
C PHE A 175 5.51 -5.61 3.34
N ALA A 176 4.61 -4.63 3.44
CA ALA A 176 3.19 -4.92 3.66
C ALA A 176 2.54 -5.53 2.42
N GLY A 177 2.92 -5.07 1.22
CA GLY A 177 2.54 -5.70 -0.04
C GLY A 177 3.03 -7.14 -0.16
N VAL A 178 4.30 -7.39 0.18
CA VAL A 178 4.88 -8.74 0.19
C VAL A 178 4.17 -9.66 1.19
N VAL A 179 3.95 -9.20 2.42
CA VAL A 179 3.19 -9.95 3.43
C VAL A 179 1.77 -10.27 2.94
N SER A 180 1.10 -9.33 2.27
CA SER A 180 -0.28 -9.52 1.79
C SER A 180 -0.40 -10.66 0.77
N MET A 181 0.54 -10.71 -0.17
CA MET A 181 0.60 -11.77 -1.17
C MET A 181 0.92 -13.13 -0.54
N LEU A 182 2.02 -13.19 0.23
CA LEU A 182 2.54 -14.46 0.76
C LEU A 182 1.66 -15.05 1.86
N HIS A 183 0.92 -14.22 2.61
CA HIS A 183 -0.08 -14.69 3.57
C HIS A 183 -1.21 -15.46 2.87
N ALA A 184 -1.68 -14.97 1.72
CA ALA A 184 -2.70 -15.68 0.94
C ALA A 184 -2.19 -17.03 0.42
N TRP A 185 -0.88 -17.11 0.11
CA TRP A 185 -0.22 -18.28 -0.46
C TRP A 185 0.34 -19.25 0.59
N GLN A 186 -0.05 -19.14 1.86
CA GLN A 186 0.36 -20.06 2.93
C GLN A 186 1.89 -20.20 3.12
N TRP A 187 2.64 -19.13 2.96
CA TRP A 187 4.07 -19.12 3.34
C TRP A 187 4.26 -18.95 4.86
N GLU A 188 5.33 -19.53 5.40
CA GLU A 188 5.80 -19.22 6.75
C GLU A 188 6.49 -17.85 6.72
N LEU A 189 5.80 -16.83 7.25
CA LEU A 189 6.28 -15.45 7.20
C LEU A 189 7.21 -15.14 8.38
N ILE A 190 8.40 -14.63 8.08
CA ILE A 190 9.39 -14.19 9.07
C ILE A 190 9.77 -12.74 8.78
N LEU A 191 9.35 -11.81 9.63
CA LEU A 191 9.68 -10.40 9.51
C LEU A 191 11.01 -10.09 10.21
N TYR A 192 12.04 -9.73 9.44
CA TYR A 192 13.30 -9.26 9.99
C TYR A 192 13.18 -7.78 10.36
N THR A 193 13.04 -7.51 11.65
CA THR A 193 12.75 -6.18 12.21
C THR A 193 13.24 -6.06 13.65
N PRO A 194 13.45 -4.85 14.19
CA PRO A 194 13.58 -4.67 15.64
C PRO A 194 12.29 -5.00 16.40
N GLY A 195 11.13 -5.02 15.73
CA GLY A 195 9.84 -5.43 16.29
C GLY A 195 8.74 -4.37 16.20
N GLY A 196 9.05 -3.13 15.83
CA GLY A 196 8.06 -2.04 15.74
C GLY A 196 7.15 -2.11 14.51
N CYS A 197 7.60 -2.74 13.43
CA CYS A 197 6.87 -2.80 12.15
C CYS A 197 5.65 -3.75 12.19
N ARG A 198 5.54 -4.59 13.23
CA ARG A 198 4.53 -5.65 13.30
C ARG A 198 3.11 -5.13 13.56
N THR A 199 2.95 -4.08 14.37
CA THR A 199 1.62 -3.62 14.82
C THR A 199 0.76 -3.13 13.65
N GLY A 200 1.36 -2.38 12.72
CA GLY A 200 0.66 -1.93 11.51
C GLY A 200 0.17 -3.08 10.63
N LEU A 201 1.03 -4.08 10.41
CA LEU A 201 0.70 -5.28 9.62
C LEU A 201 -0.45 -6.10 10.22
N GLN A 202 -0.52 -6.17 11.56
CA GLN A 202 -1.56 -6.95 12.24
C GLN A 202 -2.94 -6.26 12.24
N MET A 203 -2.97 -4.93 12.26
CA MET A 203 -4.18 -4.17 12.59
C MET A 203 -4.70 -3.31 11.45
N ASP A 204 -3.80 -2.71 10.67
CA ASP A 204 -4.15 -1.62 9.77
C ASP A 204 -4.23 -2.07 8.32
N GLU A 205 -3.38 -3.02 7.93
CA GLU A 205 -3.25 -3.44 6.54
C GLU A 205 -4.34 -4.43 6.11
N PRO A 206 -4.83 -4.30 4.87
CA PRO A 206 -5.92 -5.12 4.35
C PRO A 206 -5.41 -6.53 4.04
N MET A 207 -5.97 -7.50 4.74
CA MET A 207 -5.60 -8.92 4.65
C MET A 207 -6.87 -9.77 4.76
N GLY A 208 -6.83 -11.03 4.28
CA GLY A 208 -7.91 -12.02 4.49
C GLY A 208 -8.15 -12.42 5.95
N GLY A 209 -7.43 -11.79 6.89
CA GLY A 209 -7.40 -12.00 8.34
C GLY A 209 -6.07 -11.46 8.90
N PRO A 210 -5.93 -11.25 10.22
CA PRO A 210 -4.65 -10.86 10.81
C PRO A 210 -3.58 -11.90 10.47
N PRO A 211 -2.47 -11.52 9.83
CA PRO A 211 -1.47 -12.49 9.39
C PRO A 211 -0.75 -13.09 10.59
N CYS A 212 -0.58 -14.41 10.58
CA CYS A 212 0.31 -15.11 11.50
C CYS A 212 1.74 -15.06 10.93
N PHE A 213 2.63 -14.39 11.63
CA PHE A 213 4.05 -14.32 11.25
C PHE A 213 4.94 -14.39 12.48
N TYR A 214 6.18 -14.80 12.27
CA TYR A 214 7.25 -14.62 13.22
C TYR A 214 7.96 -13.29 12.96
N TYR A 215 8.56 -12.71 13.99
CA TYR A 215 9.37 -11.51 13.83
C TYR A 215 10.59 -11.57 14.72
N THR A 216 11.67 -10.92 14.31
CA THR A 216 12.83 -10.75 15.19
C THR A 216 12.60 -9.61 16.19
N SER A 217 13.25 -9.67 17.33
CA SER A 217 13.35 -8.53 18.25
C SER A 217 14.82 -8.27 18.59
N TYR A 218 15.36 -7.14 18.13
CA TYR A 218 16.75 -6.74 18.40
C TYR A 218 16.89 -5.23 18.66
N ASN A 219 18.05 -4.84 19.18
CA ASN A 219 18.34 -3.48 19.67
C ASN A 219 19.51 -2.83 18.90
N ASP A 220 19.90 -1.62 19.30
CA ASP A 220 20.99 -0.85 18.69
C ASP A 220 22.37 -1.53 18.72
N ILE A 221 22.70 -2.41 19.69
CA ILE A 221 23.96 -3.19 19.64
C ILE A 221 23.91 -4.15 18.46
N HIS A 222 22.78 -4.85 18.30
CA HIS A 222 22.57 -5.80 17.22
C HIS A 222 22.57 -5.12 15.85
N ALA A 223 21.95 -3.94 15.75
CA ALA A 223 21.95 -3.16 14.52
C ALA A 223 23.37 -2.69 14.12
N VAL A 224 24.24 -2.42 15.08
CA VAL A 224 25.63 -1.99 14.82
C VAL A 224 26.57 -3.17 14.55
N LEU A 225 26.42 -4.28 15.27
CA LEU A 225 27.31 -5.44 15.15
C LEU A 225 26.90 -6.44 14.05
N GLY A 226 25.72 -6.28 13.45
CA GLY A 226 25.10 -7.31 12.63
C GLY A 226 24.41 -8.39 13.47
N SER A 227 23.47 -9.09 12.87
CA SER A 227 22.67 -10.13 13.53
C SER A 227 22.31 -11.32 12.64
N GLU A 228 22.82 -11.33 11.41
CA GLU A 228 22.57 -12.32 10.37
C GLU A 228 22.99 -13.71 10.83
N ARG A 229 24.19 -13.86 11.40
CA ARG A 229 24.65 -15.16 11.93
C ARG A 229 23.73 -15.70 13.02
N LYS A 230 23.27 -14.84 13.93
CA LYS A 230 22.34 -15.26 15.00
C LYS A 230 20.95 -15.55 14.44
N LEU A 231 20.51 -14.81 13.43
CA LEU A 231 19.27 -15.08 12.70
C LEU A 231 19.32 -16.47 12.05
N VAL A 232 20.41 -16.80 11.36
CA VAL A 232 20.63 -18.13 10.75
C VAL A 232 20.57 -19.23 11.81
N GLU A 233 21.25 -19.05 12.95
CA GLU A 233 21.18 -20.01 14.08
C GLU A 233 19.73 -20.20 14.56
N LEU A 234 18.99 -19.12 14.81
CA LEU A 234 17.61 -19.18 15.27
C LEU A 234 16.69 -19.85 14.24
N MET A 235 16.88 -19.58 12.95
CA MET A 235 16.08 -20.18 11.89
C MET A 235 16.39 -21.67 11.71
N ARG A 236 17.64 -22.11 11.93
CA ARG A 236 18.01 -23.54 11.96
C ARG A 236 17.37 -24.27 13.14
N GLU A 237 17.29 -23.60 14.29
CA GLU A 237 16.68 -24.15 15.52
C GLU A 237 15.15 -24.13 15.49
N SER A 238 14.54 -23.19 14.76
CA SER A 238 13.09 -23.07 14.65
C SER A 238 12.50 -24.23 13.83
N PRO A 239 11.51 -24.97 14.35
CA PRO A 239 10.87 -26.05 13.60
C PRO A 239 10.20 -25.52 12.33
N ARG A 240 10.26 -26.31 11.26
CA ARG A 240 9.58 -26.00 10.00
C ARG A 240 8.09 -26.32 10.13
N ASP A 241 7.26 -25.42 9.64
CA ASP A 241 5.82 -25.66 9.52
C ASP A 241 5.57 -26.44 8.23
N GLN A 242 5.43 -27.76 8.34
CA GLN A 242 5.27 -28.66 7.17
C GLN A 242 3.95 -28.44 6.42
N GLU A 243 3.03 -27.62 6.96
CA GLU A 243 1.80 -27.21 6.27
C GLU A 243 2.03 -25.98 5.37
N ARG A 244 3.23 -25.39 5.37
CA ARG A 244 3.59 -24.21 4.59
C ARG A 244 4.42 -24.57 3.36
N ILE A 245 4.36 -23.71 2.35
CA ILE A 245 5.11 -23.86 1.10
C ILE A 245 6.63 -23.74 1.32
N GLY A 246 7.02 -22.89 2.26
CA GLY A 246 8.40 -22.55 2.56
C GLY A 246 8.46 -21.35 3.50
N ARG A 247 9.65 -20.81 3.72
CA ARG A 247 9.89 -19.62 4.55
C ARG A 247 10.13 -18.38 3.71
N ALA A 248 9.47 -17.30 4.08
CA ALA A 248 9.68 -15.98 3.51
C ALA A 248 10.34 -15.08 4.57
N LEU A 249 11.60 -14.70 4.35
CA LEU A 249 12.30 -13.74 5.20
C LEU A 249 12.13 -12.34 4.64
N ILE A 250 11.37 -11.49 5.32
CA ILE A 250 10.92 -10.19 4.83
C ILE A 250 11.66 -9.08 5.58
N GLY A 251 12.43 -8.27 4.85
CA GLY A 251 13.13 -7.11 5.37
C GLY A 251 12.22 -5.97 5.80
N THR A 252 12.77 -5.04 6.58
CA THR A 252 12.10 -3.80 7.01
C THR A 252 13.12 -2.64 6.92
N PRO A 253 12.76 -1.38 7.24
CA PRO A 253 13.71 -0.26 7.12
C PRO A 253 15.05 -0.46 7.82
N VAL A 254 15.07 -1.13 8.98
CA VAL A 254 16.32 -1.29 9.73
C VAL A 254 17.30 -2.25 9.04
N PRO A 255 16.94 -3.50 8.69
CA PRO A 255 17.83 -4.36 7.90
C PRO A 255 18.31 -3.72 6.59
N HIS A 256 17.46 -2.91 5.95
CA HIS A 256 17.86 -2.17 4.75
C HIS A 256 18.93 -1.13 5.04
N ILE A 257 18.73 -0.27 6.05
CA ILE A 257 19.70 0.77 6.44
C ILE A 257 21.01 0.17 6.94
N THR A 258 20.95 -0.95 7.67
CA THR A 258 22.15 -1.62 8.19
C THR A 258 22.87 -2.46 7.14
N GLY A 259 22.33 -2.59 5.92
CA GLY A 259 22.95 -3.35 4.84
C GLY A 259 22.98 -4.86 5.09
N CYS A 260 21.87 -5.43 5.60
CA CYS A 260 21.74 -6.86 5.81
C CYS A 260 21.99 -7.65 4.51
N ASP A 261 22.86 -8.66 4.60
CA ASP A 261 23.17 -9.56 3.49
C ASP A 261 22.14 -10.69 3.40
N PHE A 262 21.02 -10.41 2.72
CA PHE A 262 19.95 -11.38 2.51
C PHE A 262 20.37 -12.55 1.62
N GLU A 263 21.28 -12.32 0.67
CA GLU A 263 21.81 -13.36 -0.23
C GLU A 263 22.61 -14.39 0.56
N TRP A 264 23.48 -13.94 1.46
CA TRP A 264 24.23 -14.83 2.35
C TRP A 264 23.31 -15.63 3.27
N VAL A 265 22.27 -15.00 3.84
CA VAL A 265 21.28 -15.71 4.69
C VAL A 265 20.55 -16.80 3.89
N GLU A 266 20.16 -16.51 2.65
CA GLU A 266 19.51 -17.48 1.77
C GLU A 266 20.43 -18.65 1.44
N GLN A 267 21.71 -18.39 1.14
CA GLN A 267 22.73 -19.43 0.89
C GLN A 267 22.95 -20.33 2.11
N GLU A 268 23.06 -19.76 3.31
CA GLU A 268 23.29 -20.51 4.55
C GLU A 268 22.11 -21.40 4.98
N LEU A 269 20.90 -21.04 4.56
CA LEU A 269 19.66 -21.73 4.93
C LEU A 269 19.02 -22.46 3.75
N ALA A 270 19.72 -22.57 2.62
CA ALA A 270 19.23 -23.18 1.41
C ALA A 270 18.73 -24.61 1.66
N ASN A 271 17.50 -24.88 1.24
CA ASN A 271 16.90 -26.21 1.32
C ASN A 271 15.91 -26.42 0.17
N PRO A 272 16.15 -27.39 -0.74
CA PRO A 272 15.28 -27.61 -1.90
C PRO A 272 13.87 -28.13 -1.54
N GLU A 273 13.70 -28.81 -0.41
CA GLU A 273 12.41 -29.39 0.01
C GLU A 273 11.55 -28.38 0.77
N TYR A 274 12.18 -27.39 1.41
CA TYR A 274 11.51 -26.33 2.16
C TYR A 274 12.24 -25.00 1.91
N PRO A 275 11.95 -24.34 0.79
CA PRO A 275 12.74 -23.19 0.33
C PRO A 275 12.63 -22.02 1.30
N LEU A 276 13.75 -21.35 1.51
CA LEU A 276 13.78 -20.00 2.03
C LEU A 276 13.88 -19.04 0.84
N VAL A 277 13.02 -18.03 0.81
CA VAL A 277 13.14 -16.91 -0.12
C VAL A 277 13.26 -15.62 0.68
N CYS A 278 14.28 -14.83 0.37
CA CYS A 278 14.53 -13.56 1.03
C CYS A 278 13.93 -12.39 0.23
N PHE A 279 13.21 -11.50 0.91
CA PHE A 279 12.59 -10.32 0.33
C PHE A 279 13.18 -9.05 0.98
N PRO A 280 14.21 -8.43 0.40
CA PRO A 280 14.94 -7.29 0.97
C PRO A 280 14.14 -5.98 0.87
N CYS A 281 12.98 -5.93 1.51
CA CYS A 281 12.13 -4.75 1.56
C CYS A 281 12.79 -3.64 2.41
N ASN A 282 12.53 -2.39 2.05
CA ASN A 282 13.15 -1.21 2.62
C ASN A 282 12.19 -0.31 3.42
N GLY A 283 10.87 -0.47 3.27
CA GLY A 283 9.83 0.35 3.91
C GLY A 283 9.78 1.82 3.48
N PHE A 284 10.56 2.21 2.48
CA PHE A 284 10.49 3.50 1.80
C PHE A 284 9.66 3.43 0.52
N ASP A 285 9.68 2.27 -0.14
CA ASP A 285 8.91 1.99 -1.34
C ASP A 285 7.45 1.63 -1.02
N THR A 286 6.58 1.74 -2.03
CA THR A 286 5.16 1.41 -1.94
C THR A 286 4.93 -0.10 -2.03
N TYR A 287 3.74 -0.54 -1.60
CA TYR A 287 3.30 -1.95 -1.69
C TYR A 287 3.46 -2.53 -3.09
N ALA A 288 3.14 -1.76 -4.13
CA ALA A 288 3.21 -2.19 -5.53
C ALA A 288 4.65 -2.50 -5.95
N ALA A 289 5.62 -1.67 -5.57
CA ALA A 289 7.04 -1.91 -5.82
C ALA A 289 7.55 -3.14 -5.05
N GLY A 290 7.10 -3.31 -3.80
CA GLY A 290 7.38 -4.52 -3.01
C GLY A 290 6.86 -5.79 -3.66
N MET A 291 5.59 -5.80 -4.05
CA MET A 291 4.95 -6.92 -4.75
C MET A 291 5.65 -7.24 -6.07
N SER A 292 6.00 -6.21 -6.86
CA SER A 292 6.65 -6.42 -8.15
C SER A 292 8.01 -7.12 -8.03
N ARG A 293 8.85 -6.64 -7.11
CA ARG A 293 10.14 -7.29 -6.79
C ARG A 293 9.92 -8.71 -6.27
N ALA A 294 8.97 -8.91 -5.35
CA ALA A 294 8.72 -10.21 -4.76
C ALA A 294 8.22 -11.24 -5.78
N LEU A 295 7.31 -10.85 -6.69
CA LEU A 295 6.84 -11.70 -7.77
C LEU A 295 7.99 -12.12 -8.70
N LEU A 296 8.84 -11.17 -9.07
CA LEU A 296 10.02 -11.46 -9.89
C LEU A 296 11.01 -12.40 -9.17
N THR A 297 11.33 -12.12 -7.90
CA THR A 297 12.21 -12.98 -7.08
C THR A 297 11.66 -14.40 -6.98
N LEU A 298 10.36 -14.56 -6.68
CA LEU A 298 9.72 -15.87 -6.62
C LEU A 298 9.81 -16.61 -7.96
N GLY A 299 9.54 -15.93 -9.07
CA GLY A 299 9.66 -16.52 -10.41
C GLY A 299 11.08 -17.00 -10.70
N GLN A 300 12.07 -16.15 -10.46
CA GLN A 300 13.49 -16.46 -10.69
C GLN A 300 14.03 -17.57 -9.78
N THR A 301 13.54 -17.64 -8.54
CA THR A 301 14.03 -18.62 -7.56
C THR A 301 13.31 -19.97 -7.68
N LEU A 302 12.03 -19.99 -8.01
CA LEU A 302 11.20 -21.21 -7.89
C LEU A 302 10.72 -21.79 -9.22
N PHE A 303 10.53 -21.02 -10.28
CA PHE A 303 9.91 -21.57 -11.49
C PHE A 303 10.88 -22.51 -12.23
N ASP A 304 10.39 -23.69 -12.58
CA ASP A 304 11.09 -24.70 -13.39
C ASP A 304 10.12 -25.19 -14.47
N SER A 305 10.15 -24.56 -15.65
CA SER A 305 9.30 -25.01 -16.77
C SER A 305 10.09 -25.91 -17.71
N ARG A 306 9.70 -27.19 -17.74
CA ARG A 306 10.24 -28.18 -18.69
C ARG A 306 9.32 -28.42 -19.89
N LYS A 307 8.07 -27.93 -19.84
CA LYS A 307 7.05 -28.13 -20.88
C LYS A 307 5.95 -27.06 -20.77
N ARG A 308 5.52 -26.55 -21.93
CA ARG A 308 4.40 -25.61 -22.06
C ARG A 308 3.05 -26.35 -22.16
N GLU A 309 2.05 -25.88 -21.43
CA GLU A 309 0.68 -26.38 -21.47
C GLU A 309 -0.20 -25.45 -22.30
N SER A 310 -0.73 -25.97 -23.41
CA SER A 310 -1.63 -25.22 -24.30
C SER A 310 -2.91 -24.82 -23.57
N ARG A 311 -3.38 -23.60 -23.81
CA ARG A 311 -4.60 -23.01 -23.25
C ARG A 311 -4.61 -22.86 -21.73
N GLN A 312 -3.46 -22.95 -21.07
CA GLN A 312 -3.30 -22.54 -19.69
C GLN A 312 -2.82 -21.09 -19.62
N ILE A 313 -3.45 -20.29 -18.77
CA ILE A 313 -3.14 -18.88 -18.52
C ILE A 313 -2.68 -18.72 -17.08
N LEU A 314 -1.50 -18.14 -16.86
CA LEU A 314 -1.03 -17.73 -15.54
C LEU A 314 -1.56 -16.32 -15.25
N LEU A 315 -2.32 -16.15 -14.17
CA LEU A 315 -2.80 -14.84 -13.73
C LEU A 315 -1.90 -14.31 -12.62
N VAL A 316 -1.35 -13.09 -12.81
CA VAL A 316 -0.40 -12.45 -11.88
C VAL A 316 -0.84 -11.03 -11.47
N GLY A 317 -0.38 -10.56 -10.32
CA GLY A 317 -0.71 -9.21 -9.81
C GLY A 317 -1.98 -9.12 -8.97
N CYS A 318 -2.45 -10.24 -8.41
CA CYS A 318 -3.60 -10.24 -7.50
C CYS A 318 -3.14 -10.16 -6.03
N SER A 319 -3.70 -9.24 -5.25
CA SER A 319 -3.51 -9.20 -3.78
C SER A 319 -4.72 -8.58 -3.07
N ALA A 320 -4.76 -8.66 -1.73
CA ALA A 320 -5.79 -7.98 -0.93
C ALA A 320 -5.59 -6.46 -0.85
N MET A 321 -4.47 -5.93 -1.39
CA MET A 321 -4.18 -4.49 -1.43
C MET A 321 -4.75 -3.80 -2.67
N GLU A 322 -5.07 -4.56 -3.72
CA GLU A 322 -5.61 -4.03 -4.96
C GLU A 322 -7.09 -3.64 -4.85
N PRO A 323 -7.58 -2.65 -5.62
CA PRO A 323 -8.99 -2.26 -5.61
C PRO A 323 -9.95 -3.37 -6.03
N VAL A 324 -9.52 -4.25 -6.93
CA VAL A 324 -10.33 -5.39 -7.40
C VAL A 324 -9.95 -6.64 -6.62
N SER A 325 -10.94 -7.22 -5.94
CA SER A 325 -10.75 -8.43 -5.15
C SER A 325 -10.52 -9.66 -6.03
N ARG A 326 -9.82 -10.65 -5.47
CA ARG A 326 -9.71 -11.99 -6.08
C ARG A 326 -11.07 -12.60 -6.40
N GLY A 327 -12.05 -12.44 -5.51
CA GLY A 327 -13.41 -12.95 -5.72
C GLY A 327 -14.11 -12.32 -6.93
N SER A 328 -13.86 -11.04 -7.19
CA SER A 328 -14.35 -10.35 -8.38
C SER A 328 -13.66 -10.86 -9.66
N LEU A 329 -12.35 -11.08 -9.61
CA LEU A 329 -11.58 -11.66 -10.72
C LEU A 329 -12.02 -13.09 -11.05
N GLN A 330 -12.46 -13.87 -10.06
CA GLN A 330 -12.94 -15.23 -10.29
C GLN A 330 -14.05 -15.29 -11.35
N ARG A 331 -14.93 -14.28 -11.42
CA ARG A 331 -15.98 -14.23 -12.45
C ARG A 331 -15.42 -14.08 -13.87
N ALA A 332 -14.35 -13.31 -14.02
CA ALA A 332 -13.65 -13.22 -15.30
C ALA A 332 -12.94 -14.53 -15.64
N VAL A 333 -12.33 -15.18 -14.63
CA VAL A 333 -11.73 -16.51 -14.79
C VAL A 333 -12.76 -17.55 -15.23
N ASP A 334 -13.93 -17.60 -14.59
CA ASP A 334 -15.01 -18.51 -14.95
C ASP A 334 -15.44 -18.30 -16.41
N LYS A 335 -15.54 -17.03 -16.83
CA LYS A 335 -15.88 -16.68 -18.21
C LYS A 335 -14.80 -17.09 -19.21
N VAL A 336 -13.53 -16.96 -18.84
CA VAL A 336 -12.40 -17.46 -19.63
C VAL A 336 -12.40 -19.00 -19.71
N GLY A 337 -12.89 -19.68 -18.67
CA GLY A 337 -13.17 -21.11 -18.67
C GLY A 337 -14.18 -21.52 -19.74
N GLU A 338 -15.28 -20.77 -19.89
CA GLU A 338 -16.27 -20.97 -20.95
C GLU A 338 -15.69 -20.79 -22.36
N TRP A 339 -14.62 -19.99 -22.49
CA TRP A 339 -13.88 -19.79 -23.73
C TRP A 339 -12.87 -20.91 -24.04
N GLY A 340 -12.77 -21.93 -23.17
CA GLY A 340 -11.91 -23.10 -23.37
C GLY A 340 -10.49 -22.94 -22.87
N PHE A 341 -10.22 -21.95 -22.02
CA PHE A 341 -8.92 -21.73 -21.37
C PHE A 341 -8.99 -22.06 -19.88
N SER A 342 -7.90 -22.62 -19.33
CA SER A 342 -7.74 -22.78 -17.88
C SER A 342 -6.92 -21.60 -17.35
N VAL A 343 -7.34 -20.99 -16.24
CA VAL A 343 -6.59 -19.90 -15.60
C VAL A 343 -6.17 -20.32 -14.20
N SER A 344 -4.89 -20.20 -13.88
CA SER A 344 -4.35 -20.42 -12.54
C SER A 344 -3.87 -19.09 -11.95
N PHE A 345 -4.35 -18.76 -10.75
CA PHE A 345 -3.77 -17.65 -9.99
C PHE A 345 -2.38 -18.06 -9.52
N LEU A 346 -1.39 -17.19 -9.75
CA LEU A 346 -0.08 -17.42 -9.17
C LEU A 346 -0.18 -17.45 -7.64
N GLY A 347 0.42 -18.48 -7.05
CA GLY A 347 0.43 -18.74 -5.62
C GLY A 347 -0.67 -19.66 -5.10
N ASP A 348 -1.53 -20.18 -5.98
CA ASP A 348 -2.42 -21.28 -5.65
C ASP A 348 -1.67 -22.61 -5.62
N GLY A 349 -2.16 -23.53 -4.78
CA GLY A 349 -1.63 -24.89 -4.69
C GLY A 349 -0.43 -25.00 -3.76
N ASP A 350 0.39 -26.01 -4.00
CA ASP A 350 1.59 -26.33 -3.23
C ASP A 350 2.86 -25.82 -3.92
N LEU A 351 4.02 -26.15 -3.35
CA LEU A 351 5.31 -25.76 -3.90
C LEU A 351 5.51 -26.25 -5.34
N GLU A 352 5.02 -27.45 -5.68
CA GLU A 352 5.17 -27.97 -7.04
C GLU A 352 4.28 -27.22 -8.04
N SER A 353 3.07 -26.85 -7.62
CA SER A 353 2.18 -25.99 -8.40
C SER A 353 2.84 -24.64 -8.73
N ILE A 354 3.55 -24.05 -7.77
CA ILE A 354 4.33 -22.82 -7.98
C ILE A 354 5.51 -23.06 -8.93
N ARG A 355 6.25 -24.17 -8.78
CA ARG A 355 7.36 -24.51 -9.68
C ARG A 355 6.91 -24.64 -11.14
N GLN A 356 5.74 -25.23 -11.36
CA GLN A 356 5.16 -25.40 -12.69
C GLN A 356 4.38 -24.18 -13.19
N ALA A 357 4.33 -23.06 -12.46
CA ALA A 357 3.55 -21.88 -12.88
C ALA A 357 3.99 -21.31 -14.24
N ALA A 358 5.28 -21.45 -14.60
CA ALA A 358 5.81 -21.07 -15.90
C ALA A 358 5.43 -22.00 -17.06
N ALA A 359 4.69 -23.10 -16.82
CA ALA A 359 4.17 -23.95 -17.88
C ALA A 359 3.02 -23.29 -18.68
N GLY A 360 2.40 -22.25 -18.13
CA GLY A 360 1.30 -21.53 -18.78
C GLY A 360 1.66 -21.00 -20.17
N SER A 361 0.75 -21.18 -21.13
CA SER A 361 0.92 -20.69 -22.50
C SER A 361 0.74 -19.18 -22.69
N LEU A 362 0.24 -18.48 -21.68
CA LEU A 362 -0.03 -17.04 -21.70
C LEU A 362 0.00 -16.51 -20.27
N CYS A 363 0.50 -15.29 -20.07
CA CYS A 363 0.46 -14.62 -18.77
C CYS A 363 -0.49 -13.41 -18.80
N TRP A 364 -1.40 -13.33 -17.85
CA TRP A 364 -2.38 -12.26 -17.72
C TRP A 364 -2.10 -11.45 -16.43
N CYS A 365 -1.62 -10.23 -16.60
CA CYS A 365 -1.39 -9.29 -15.50
C CYS A 365 -2.67 -8.52 -15.18
N VAL A 366 -3.10 -8.58 -13.92
CA VAL A 366 -4.25 -7.81 -13.39
C VAL A 366 -3.84 -6.65 -12.49
N SER A 367 -2.55 -6.41 -12.33
CA SER A 367 -1.99 -5.16 -11.81
C SER A 367 -0.56 -4.94 -12.34
N PRO A 368 -0.06 -3.69 -12.32
CA PRO A 368 1.30 -3.36 -12.73
C PRO A 368 2.38 -4.09 -11.91
N ALA A 369 2.06 -4.55 -10.69
CA ALA A 369 3.00 -5.33 -9.90
C ALA A 369 3.40 -6.64 -10.62
N GLY A 370 2.53 -7.21 -11.46
CA GLY A 370 2.83 -8.44 -12.20
C GLY A 370 3.74 -8.27 -13.42
N GLU A 371 3.95 -7.06 -13.92
CA GLU A 371 4.59 -6.82 -15.21
C GLU A 371 6.07 -7.24 -15.25
N ALA A 372 6.82 -7.00 -14.16
CA ALA A 372 8.22 -7.40 -14.07
C ALA A 372 8.40 -8.92 -14.21
N LEU A 373 7.54 -9.70 -13.54
CA LEU A 373 7.53 -11.16 -13.67
C LEU A 373 7.10 -11.58 -15.07
N ALA A 374 6.08 -10.96 -15.64
CA ALA A 374 5.59 -11.30 -16.97
C ALA A 374 6.62 -11.03 -18.08
N GLY A 375 7.33 -9.88 -18.01
CA GLY A 375 8.44 -9.58 -18.92
C GLY A 375 9.57 -10.60 -18.79
N TRP A 376 9.93 -10.99 -17.56
CA TRP A 376 10.93 -12.04 -17.35
C TRP A 376 10.48 -13.41 -17.89
N LEU A 377 9.19 -13.77 -17.76
CA LEU A 377 8.63 -15.00 -18.35
C LEU A 377 8.68 -14.98 -19.88
N GLU A 378 8.46 -13.82 -20.51
CA GLU A 378 8.60 -13.65 -21.95
C GLU A 378 10.05 -13.83 -22.39
N GLU A 379 10.99 -13.17 -21.71
CA GLU A 379 12.43 -13.25 -22.00
C GLU A 379 13.00 -14.65 -21.78
N THR A 380 12.56 -15.33 -20.72
CA THR A 380 13.15 -16.61 -20.26
C THR A 380 12.49 -17.83 -20.89
N PHE A 381 11.16 -17.82 -21.00
CA PHE A 381 10.37 -18.98 -21.45
C PHE A 381 9.59 -18.73 -22.75
N GLY A 382 9.62 -17.52 -23.31
CA GLY A 382 8.85 -17.18 -24.51
C GLY A 382 7.34 -17.19 -24.27
N THR A 383 6.92 -16.96 -23.02
CA THR A 383 5.51 -16.88 -22.65
C THR A 383 4.98 -15.48 -22.96
N PRO A 384 4.08 -15.32 -23.95
CA PRO A 384 3.48 -14.03 -24.24
C PRO A 384 2.65 -13.58 -23.04
N TRP A 385 2.47 -12.27 -22.89
CA TRP A 385 1.72 -11.72 -21.77
C TRP A 385 0.94 -10.46 -22.15
N PHE A 386 -0.02 -10.06 -21.32
CA PHE A 386 -0.70 -8.77 -21.45
C PHE A 386 -1.19 -8.28 -20.09
N THR A 387 -1.30 -6.96 -19.95
CA THR A 387 -1.93 -6.31 -18.77
C THR A 387 -3.34 -5.88 -19.13
N HIS A 388 -4.34 -6.34 -18.37
CA HIS A 388 -5.73 -5.92 -18.56
C HIS A 388 -6.59 -6.22 -17.33
N LEU A 389 -7.53 -5.33 -17.01
CA LEU A 389 -8.53 -5.54 -15.96
C LEU A 389 -9.92 -5.39 -16.59
N PRO A 390 -10.77 -6.45 -16.61
CA PRO A 390 -12.01 -6.48 -17.38
C PRO A 390 -13.14 -5.71 -16.69
N ILE A 391 -12.98 -4.40 -16.54
CA ILE A 391 -13.97 -3.51 -15.93
C ILE A 391 -15.10 -3.23 -16.91
N GLY A 392 -16.34 -3.45 -16.49
CA GLY A 392 -17.52 -3.26 -17.34
C GLY A 392 -17.65 -4.28 -18.48
N ARG A 393 -18.63 -4.06 -19.36
CA ARG A 393 -18.91 -4.97 -20.49
C ARG A 393 -17.82 -4.87 -21.55
N SER A 394 -17.44 -3.64 -21.90
CA SER A 394 -16.33 -3.37 -22.81
C SER A 394 -15.02 -4.02 -22.35
N GLY A 395 -14.69 -3.91 -21.06
CA GLY A 395 -13.50 -4.53 -20.47
C GLY A 395 -13.51 -6.06 -20.61
N MET A 396 -14.66 -6.71 -20.38
CA MET A 396 -14.79 -8.17 -20.59
C MET A 396 -14.63 -8.56 -22.07
N HIS A 397 -15.25 -7.79 -22.98
CA HIS A 397 -15.09 -8.02 -24.41
C HIS A 397 -13.63 -7.83 -24.87
N ARG A 398 -12.93 -6.84 -24.32
CA ARG A 398 -11.50 -6.62 -24.60
C ARG A 398 -10.63 -7.76 -24.10
N LEU A 399 -10.95 -8.36 -22.94
CA LEU A 399 -10.24 -9.54 -22.44
C LEU A 399 -10.31 -10.71 -23.43
N TRP A 400 -11.51 -10.99 -23.97
CA TRP A 400 -11.68 -12.01 -25.00
C TRP A 400 -10.80 -11.76 -26.23
N GLN A 401 -10.75 -10.52 -26.72
CA GLN A 401 -9.90 -10.16 -27.86
C GLN A 401 -8.42 -10.42 -27.56
N LEU A 402 -7.92 -9.97 -26.41
CA LEU A 402 -6.52 -10.13 -26.03
C LEU A 402 -6.12 -11.60 -25.91
N ILE A 403 -6.99 -12.44 -25.32
CA ILE A 403 -6.76 -13.89 -25.24
C ILE A 403 -6.83 -14.54 -26.62
N SER A 404 -7.75 -14.11 -27.49
CA SER A 404 -7.88 -14.67 -28.84
C SER A 404 -6.73 -14.30 -29.77
N GLU A 405 -6.16 -13.10 -29.60
CA GLU A 405 -5.01 -12.61 -30.37
C GLU A 405 -3.70 -13.30 -29.97
N ARG A 406 -3.57 -13.69 -28.69
CA ARG A 406 -2.29 -14.17 -28.10
C ARG A 406 -2.32 -15.64 -27.68
N GLY A 407 -3.50 -16.26 -27.60
CA GLY A 407 -3.70 -17.65 -27.21
C GLY A 407 -4.03 -18.57 -28.39
N GLU A 408 -3.78 -19.86 -28.23
CA GLU A 408 -4.18 -20.90 -29.19
C GLU A 408 -5.70 -21.18 -29.07
N ALA A 409 -6.51 -20.26 -29.62
CA ALA A 409 -7.97 -20.32 -29.55
C ALA A 409 -8.51 -21.67 -30.06
N PRO A 410 -9.55 -22.26 -29.44
CA PRO A 410 -10.16 -23.48 -29.93
C PRO A 410 -10.84 -23.30 -31.29
N ASP A 411 -10.65 -24.25 -32.19
CA ASP A 411 -11.45 -24.35 -33.42
C ASP A 411 -12.93 -24.52 -33.06
N GLY A 412 -13.80 -23.64 -33.58
CA GLY A 412 -15.25 -23.86 -33.59
C GLY A 412 -16.12 -23.13 -32.56
N ILE A 413 -15.60 -22.18 -31.76
CA ILE A 413 -16.45 -21.36 -30.85
C ILE A 413 -17.23 -20.26 -31.61
N MET A 414 -16.89 -20.00 -32.88
CA MET A 414 -17.62 -19.03 -33.71
C MET A 414 -18.81 -19.63 -34.48
N LYS A 415 -19.93 -19.88 -33.79
CA LYS A 415 -21.28 -19.76 -34.36
C LYS A 415 -22.29 -19.37 -33.27
N GLY A 416 -22.13 -18.20 -32.64
CA GLY A 416 -23.03 -17.79 -31.56
C GLY A 416 -23.24 -16.29 -31.36
N GLU A 417 -22.21 -15.45 -31.54
CA GLU A 417 -22.34 -14.00 -31.26
C GLU A 417 -21.76 -13.15 -32.40
N ARG A 418 -22.33 -13.34 -33.60
CA ARG A 418 -22.36 -12.30 -34.65
C ARG A 418 -23.77 -11.71 -34.71
N ALA A 419 -24.19 -11.07 -33.63
CA ALA A 419 -25.31 -10.13 -33.55
C ALA A 419 -25.15 -9.40 -32.20
N ALA A 420 -24.83 -8.13 -32.09
CA ALA A 420 -25.10 -7.00 -32.97
C ALA A 420 -23.89 -6.05 -33.04
N ALA A 421 -23.08 -6.17 -34.10
CA ALA A 421 -22.38 -5.01 -34.66
C ALA A 421 -23.41 -4.27 -35.54
N GLY A 422 -24.32 -3.55 -34.89
CA GLY A 422 -25.47 -2.93 -35.53
C GLY A 422 -25.78 -1.59 -34.89
N GLY A 423 -25.10 -0.55 -35.40
CA GLY A 423 -25.59 0.83 -35.40
C GLY A 423 -25.71 1.56 -34.06
N ALA A 424 -24.68 2.34 -33.74
CA ALA A 424 -24.91 3.69 -33.22
C ALA A 424 -24.30 4.68 -34.21
N ALA A 425 -24.88 4.73 -35.41
CA ALA A 425 -24.71 5.87 -36.29
C ALA A 425 -25.39 7.07 -35.63
N GLY A 426 -24.60 8.06 -35.24
CA GLY A 426 -24.98 9.46 -35.08
C GLY A 426 -26.31 9.72 -34.37
N ALA A 427 -26.31 9.64 -33.04
CA ALA A 427 -27.02 10.65 -32.27
C ALA A 427 -25.94 11.60 -31.76
N VAL A 428 -25.82 12.77 -32.41
CA VAL A 428 -25.22 13.94 -31.77
C VAL A 428 -26.13 14.21 -30.58
N VAL A 429 -25.72 13.69 -29.43
CA VAL A 429 -26.31 14.11 -28.16
C VAL A 429 -25.86 15.55 -28.01
N ASP A 430 -26.85 16.41 -27.81
CA ASP A 430 -26.72 17.83 -27.51
C ASP A 430 -25.44 18.10 -26.71
N VAL A 431 -24.64 19.08 -27.16
CA VAL A 431 -23.43 19.53 -26.46
C VAL A 431 -23.89 20.30 -25.21
N GLY A 432 -24.47 19.58 -24.26
CA GLY A 432 -24.50 19.99 -22.87
C GLY A 432 -23.11 19.80 -22.27
N ASP A 433 -22.83 20.51 -21.17
CA ASP A 433 -21.59 20.39 -20.41
C ASP A 433 -21.24 18.91 -20.15
N VAL A 434 -20.21 18.41 -20.85
CA VAL A 434 -19.65 17.09 -20.61
C VAL A 434 -19.03 17.14 -19.21
N PRO A 435 -19.46 16.29 -18.26
CA PRO A 435 -18.95 16.38 -16.90
C PRO A 435 -17.46 16.06 -16.88
N ARG A 436 -16.70 16.86 -16.13
CA ARG A 436 -15.29 16.61 -15.81
C ARG A 436 -15.24 15.50 -14.77
N ILE A 437 -14.74 14.33 -15.19
CA ILE A 437 -14.64 13.15 -14.34
C ILE A 437 -13.17 12.98 -13.93
N LEU A 438 -12.90 12.98 -12.63
CA LEU A 438 -11.59 12.64 -12.08
C LEU A 438 -11.63 11.24 -11.46
N ILE A 439 -10.69 10.39 -11.86
CA ILE A 439 -10.53 9.03 -11.35
C ILE A 439 -9.20 8.96 -10.59
N ILE A 440 -9.22 8.59 -9.31
CA ILE A 440 -8.02 8.42 -8.48
C ILE A 440 -7.99 6.99 -7.95
N SER A 441 -7.07 6.18 -8.44
CA SER A 441 -6.98 4.75 -8.10
C SER A 441 -5.58 4.20 -8.39
N GLU A 442 -5.38 2.91 -8.11
CA GLU A 442 -4.33 2.10 -8.73
C GLU A 442 -4.39 2.26 -10.27
N PRO A 443 -3.22 2.40 -10.96
CA PRO A 443 -3.15 2.72 -12.39
C PRO A 443 -4.01 1.86 -13.31
N LEU A 444 -3.93 0.52 -13.24
CA LEU A 444 -4.68 -0.34 -14.15
C LEU A 444 -6.19 -0.27 -13.88
N THR A 445 -6.57 -0.19 -12.60
CA THR A 445 -7.96 0.03 -12.19
C THR A 445 -8.49 1.35 -12.74
N GLY A 446 -7.73 2.45 -12.59
CA GLY A 446 -8.13 3.78 -13.06
C GLY A 446 -8.33 3.83 -14.57
N LEU A 447 -7.41 3.22 -15.34
CA LEU A 447 -7.51 3.10 -16.79
C LEU A 447 -8.69 2.21 -17.22
N GLY A 448 -8.92 1.09 -16.54
CA GLY A 448 -10.07 0.22 -16.81
C GLY A 448 -11.41 0.92 -16.56
N ILE A 449 -11.50 1.74 -15.52
CA ILE A 449 -12.67 2.59 -15.26
C ILE A 449 -12.85 3.61 -16.39
N GLN A 450 -11.78 4.32 -16.78
CA GLN A 450 -11.83 5.29 -17.89
C GLN A 450 -12.32 4.63 -19.19
N GLN A 451 -11.82 3.44 -19.52
CA GLN A 451 -12.26 2.69 -20.70
C GLN A 451 -13.76 2.31 -20.60
N CYS A 452 -14.19 1.79 -19.44
CA CYS A 452 -15.60 1.46 -19.21
C CYS A 452 -16.50 2.70 -19.38
N LEU A 453 -16.13 3.84 -18.78
CA LEU A 453 -16.88 5.09 -18.93
C LEU A 453 -16.99 5.55 -20.39
N ALA A 454 -15.91 5.44 -21.16
CA ALA A 454 -15.88 5.83 -22.56
C ALA A 454 -16.74 4.89 -23.43
N GLU A 455 -16.52 3.58 -23.33
CA GLU A 455 -17.11 2.60 -24.25
C GLU A 455 -18.53 2.16 -23.84
N ASP A 456 -18.79 1.96 -22.54
CA ASP A 456 -20.11 1.51 -22.06
C ASP A 456 -21.08 2.68 -21.86
N PHE A 457 -20.58 3.90 -21.58
CA PHE A 457 -21.40 5.05 -21.18
C PHE A 457 -21.19 6.33 -21.99
N SER A 458 -20.28 6.33 -22.98
CA SER A 458 -19.97 7.48 -23.85
C SER A 458 -19.39 8.71 -23.11
N TYR A 459 -18.77 8.52 -21.94
CA TYR A 459 -18.02 9.57 -21.24
C TYR A 459 -16.54 9.52 -21.64
N THR A 460 -16.15 10.31 -22.65
CA THR A 460 -14.80 10.28 -23.23
C THR A 460 -13.80 11.27 -22.60
N GLY A 461 -14.24 12.13 -21.69
CA GLY A 461 -13.45 13.24 -21.13
C GLY A 461 -12.92 13.04 -19.70
N SER A 462 -12.73 11.81 -19.24
CA SER A 462 -12.25 11.55 -17.87
C SER A 462 -10.72 11.65 -17.73
N THR A 463 -10.24 12.15 -16.60
CA THR A 463 -8.81 12.22 -16.23
C THR A 463 -8.50 11.15 -15.18
N VAL A 464 -7.43 10.39 -15.39
CA VAL A 464 -6.91 9.42 -14.42
C VAL A 464 -5.72 10.05 -13.69
N ALA A 465 -5.73 9.95 -12.36
CA ALA A 465 -4.65 10.40 -11.48
C ALA A 465 -4.13 9.23 -10.63
N VAL A 466 -2.81 9.10 -10.55
CA VAL A 466 -2.11 7.96 -9.93
C VAL A 466 -0.99 8.46 -9.03
N HIS A 467 -0.88 7.85 -7.85
CA HIS A 467 0.21 8.14 -6.93
C HIS A 467 1.53 7.54 -7.45
N GLY A 468 2.56 8.37 -7.63
CA GLY A 468 3.87 7.93 -8.09
C GLY A 468 4.50 8.89 -9.10
N LEU A 469 5.47 8.38 -9.87
CA LEU A 469 6.18 9.11 -10.93
C LEU A 469 5.93 8.39 -12.27
N GLY A 470 5.74 9.12 -13.37
CA GLY A 470 5.47 8.49 -14.67
C GLY A 470 5.32 9.45 -15.86
N GLY A 471 4.93 8.87 -17.00
CA GLY A 471 4.97 9.46 -18.34
C GLY A 471 3.64 10.07 -18.84
N GLN A 472 3.60 10.47 -20.11
CA GLN A 472 2.49 11.23 -20.69
C GLN A 472 1.19 10.40 -20.79
N SER A 473 0.04 11.06 -20.54
CA SER A 473 -1.38 10.59 -20.58
C SER A 473 -2.09 10.37 -19.23
N ILE A 474 -1.35 10.18 -18.13
CA ILE A 474 -1.89 10.05 -16.76
C ILE A 474 -1.36 11.18 -15.89
N VAL A 475 -2.18 11.70 -14.98
CA VAL A 475 -1.73 12.68 -13.97
C VAL A 475 -1.01 11.93 -12.86
N HIS A 476 0.26 12.22 -12.66
CA HIS A 476 1.04 11.68 -11.55
C HIS A 476 1.10 12.69 -10.41
N PHE A 477 0.93 12.22 -9.17
CA PHE A 477 1.06 13.05 -7.98
C PHE A 477 1.85 12.34 -6.90
N GLN A 478 2.58 13.12 -6.10
CA GLN A 478 3.28 12.59 -4.92
C GLN A 478 2.59 13.02 -3.62
N ASN A 479 2.02 14.22 -3.61
CA ASN A 479 1.25 14.74 -2.48
C ASN A 479 -0.20 15.02 -2.90
N PRO A 480 -1.20 14.70 -2.07
CA PRO A 480 -2.61 14.92 -2.42
C PRO A 480 -2.92 16.37 -2.80
N GLU A 481 -2.24 17.35 -2.21
CA GLU A 481 -2.43 18.79 -2.47
C GLU A 481 -2.20 19.16 -3.95
N GLU A 482 -1.36 18.42 -4.67
CA GLU A 482 -1.14 18.58 -6.11
C GLU A 482 -2.43 18.34 -6.92
N LEU A 483 -3.38 17.57 -6.37
CA LEU A 483 -4.67 17.28 -6.98
C LEU A 483 -5.77 18.28 -6.60
N GLN A 484 -5.52 19.25 -5.72
CA GLN A 484 -6.57 20.12 -5.19
C GLN A 484 -7.36 20.83 -6.30
N GLY A 485 -6.67 21.38 -7.29
CA GLY A 485 -7.32 22.03 -8.44
C GLY A 485 -8.21 21.08 -9.24
N LEU A 486 -7.74 19.86 -9.50
CA LEU A 486 -8.50 18.85 -10.22
C LEU A 486 -9.73 18.40 -9.43
N VAL A 487 -9.56 18.10 -8.13
CA VAL A 487 -10.64 17.67 -7.24
C VAL A 487 -11.71 18.75 -7.08
N CYS A 488 -11.32 20.01 -6.87
CA CYS A 488 -12.28 21.12 -6.74
C CYS A 488 -13.01 21.44 -8.04
N SER A 489 -12.43 21.08 -9.19
CA SER A 489 -13.04 21.27 -10.50
C SER A 489 -13.84 20.06 -11.00
N ALA A 490 -13.75 18.91 -10.35
CA ALA A 490 -14.41 17.70 -10.82
C ALA A 490 -15.94 17.79 -10.61
N ASP A 491 -16.70 17.43 -11.63
CA ASP A 491 -18.16 17.26 -11.50
C ASP A 491 -18.47 15.86 -10.91
N ILE A 492 -17.63 14.87 -11.25
CA ILE A 492 -17.68 13.51 -10.73
C ILE A 492 -16.28 13.11 -10.24
N LEU A 493 -16.20 12.61 -9.02
CA LEU A 493 -14.99 12.06 -8.43
C LEU A 493 -15.16 10.55 -8.19
N ILE A 494 -14.33 9.75 -8.85
CA ILE A 494 -14.29 8.29 -8.69
C ILE A 494 -12.99 7.92 -7.95
N ALA A 495 -13.07 7.58 -6.68
CA ALA A 495 -11.88 7.36 -5.86
C ALA A 495 -12.16 6.55 -4.58
N ASP A 496 -11.12 6.26 -3.81
CA ASP A 496 -11.25 5.73 -2.46
C ASP A 496 -12.08 6.69 -1.58
N PRO A 497 -12.95 6.21 -0.67
CA PRO A 497 -13.79 7.08 0.17
C PRO A 497 -13.04 8.09 1.03
N LEU A 498 -11.74 7.91 1.30
CA LEU A 498 -10.93 8.95 1.96
C LEU A 498 -10.80 10.22 1.10
N TYR A 499 -10.83 10.13 -0.23
CA TYR A 499 -10.83 11.30 -1.11
C TYR A 499 -12.13 12.09 -1.05
N GLU A 500 -13.27 11.48 -0.71
CA GLU A 500 -14.52 12.23 -0.50
C GLU A 500 -14.38 13.18 0.69
N ARG A 501 -13.75 12.71 1.77
CA ARG A 501 -13.48 13.52 2.96
C ARG A 501 -12.48 14.63 2.65
N LEU A 502 -11.45 14.33 1.86
CA LEU A 502 -10.46 15.31 1.41
C LEU A 502 -11.10 16.40 0.54
N ALA A 503 -11.91 16.02 -0.45
CA ALA A 503 -12.63 16.96 -1.31
C ALA A 503 -13.48 17.93 -0.48
N ARG A 504 -14.26 17.41 0.49
CA ARG A 504 -15.06 18.24 1.40
C ARG A 504 -14.21 19.20 2.24
N SER A 505 -13.02 18.77 2.67
CA SER A 505 -12.10 19.64 3.42
C SER A 505 -11.54 20.79 2.58
N TRP A 506 -11.52 20.65 1.25
CA TRP A 506 -11.18 21.72 0.31
C TRP A 506 -12.40 22.52 -0.17
N GLY A 507 -13.58 22.29 0.40
CA GLY A 507 -14.82 22.95 -0.01
C GLY A 507 -15.45 22.40 -1.29
N ALA A 508 -14.94 21.29 -1.82
CA ALA A 508 -15.47 20.63 -3.02
C ALA A 508 -16.58 19.63 -2.65
N GLN A 509 -17.62 19.56 -3.50
CA GLN A 509 -18.72 18.60 -3.36
C GLN A 509 -19.05 17.96 -4.73
N PRO A 510 -18.09 17.23 -5.34
CA PRO A 510 -18.38 16.49 -6.56
C PRO A 510 -19.40 15.39 -6.29
N LEU A 511 -20.08 14.91 -7.34
CA LEU A 511 -20.73 13.62 -7.24
C LEU A 511 -19.67 12.55 -6.97
N PHE A 512 -19.77 11.89 -5.84
CA PHE A 512 -18.79 10.89 -5.44
C PHE A 512 -19.21 9.46 -5.83
N ILE A 513 -18.34 8.74 -6.53
CA ILE A 513 -18.47 7.31 -6.84
C ILE A 513 -17.34 6.56 -6.13
N ALA A 514 -17.69 5.84 -5.08
CA ALA A 514 -16.71 5.13 -4.27
C ALA A 514 -16.06 3.96 -5.04
N VAL A 515 -14.74 3.93 -5.09
CA VAL A 515 -13.93 2.78 -5.50
C VAL A 515 -12.81 2.62 -4.45
N PRO A 516 -13.01 1.79 -3.41
CA PRO A 516 -12.02 1.59 -2.37
C PRO A 516 -10.67 1.17 -2.93
N TYR A 517 -9.62 1.71 -2.32
CA TYR A 517 -8.24 1.38 -2.61
C TYR A 517 -7.58 0.90 -1.32
N PRO A 518 -7.60 -0.42 -1.02
CA PRO A 518 -7.15 -0.95 0.26
C PRO A 518 -5.72 -0.57 0.64
N ALA A 519 -4.79 -0.51 -0.33
CA ALA A 519 -3.42 -0.01 -0.10
C ALA A 519 -3.36 1.42 0.46
N LEU A 520 -4.37 2.25 0.19
CA LEU A 520 -4.53 3.58 0.79
C LEU A 520 -5.31 3.51 2.10
N SER A 521 -6.55 2.99 2.07
CA SER A 521 -7.48 3.10 3.20
C SER A 521 -7.29 2.07 4.31
N GLY A 522 -6.40 1.09 4.12
CA GLY A 522 -6.25 -0.02 5.04
C GLY A 522 -7.56 -0.81 5.17
N ASN A 523 -7.84 -1.31 6.37
CA ASN A 523 -9.05 -2.06 6.70
C ASN A 523 -10.36 -1.24 6.70
N LEU A 524 -10.32 0.10 6.56
CA LEU A 524 -11.51 0.96 6.67
C LEU A 524 -12.59 0.63 5.64
N TYR A 525 -12.20 0.31 4.41
CA TYR A 525 -13.11 0.02 3.30
C TYR A 525 -12.82 -1.31 2.59
N ALA A 526 -11.95 -2.15 3.16
CA ALA A 526 -11.51 -3.41 2.56
C ALA A 526 -12.63 -4.45 2.36
N ARG A 527 -13.75 -4.34 3.09
CA ARG A 527 -14.93 -5.23 2.98
C ARG A 527 -16.05 -4.67 2.11
N SER A 528 -15.74 -3.69 1.25
CA SER A 528 -16.73 -3.13 0.34
C SER A 528 -17.27 -4.20 -0.61
N PRO A 529 -18.59 -4.33 -0.79
CA PRO A 529 -19.18 -5.34 -1.67
C PRO A 529 -19.14 -4.93 -3.15
N ILE A 530 -18.39 -3.89 -3.50
CA ILE A 530 -18.34 -3.42 -4.90
C ILE A 530 -17.68 -4.46 -5.78
N ASP A 531 -18.18 -4.53 -7.02
CA ASP A 531 -17.56 -5.35 -8.04
C ASP A 531 -17.52 -4.56 -9.34
N LEU A 532 -16.32 -4.44 -9.90
CA LEU A 532 -16.05 -3.68 -11.10
C LEU A 532 -15.98 -4.57 -12.35
N ILE A 533 -15.99 -5.89 -12.19
CA ILE A 533 -15.69 -6.83 -13.27
C ILE A 533 -16.94 -7.16 -14.08
N GLY A 534 -16.81 -7.07 -15.41
CA GLY A 534 -17.85 -7.48 -16.35
C GLY A 534 -19.19 -6.78 -16.15
N GLU A 535 -20.28 -7.56 -16.20
CA GLU A 535 -21.64 -7.07 -16.02
C GLU A 535 -21.86 -6.38 -14.67
N ALA A 536 -21.23 -6.87 -13.60
CA ALA A 536 -21.39 -6.29 -12.27
C ALA A 536 -20.83 -4.87 -12.22
N GLY A 537 -19.67 -4.63 -12.84
CA GLY A 537 -19.10 -3.29 -12.99
C GLY A 537 -19.96 -2.35 -13.82
N TYR A 538 -20.51 -2.84 -14.94
CA TYR A 538 -21.45 -2.07 -15.75
C TYR A 538 -22.66 -1.64 -14.91
N GLN A 539 -23.29 -2.56 -14.19
CA GLN A 539 -24.44 -2.24 -13.33
C GLN A 539 -24.07 -1.27 -12.20
N TYR A 540 -22.88 -1.42 -11.62
CA TYR A 540 -22.37 -0.50 -10.60
C TYR A 540 -22.33 0.94 -11.14
N PHE A 541 -21.65 1.18 -12.25
CA PHE A 541 -21.54 2.52 -12.84
C PHE A 541 -22.88 3.04 -13.37
N ALA A 542 -23.68 2.20 -14.03
CA ALA A 542 -25.01 2.57 -14.52
C ALA A 542 -25.91 3.09 -13.38
N SER A 543 -25.88 2.44 -12.21
CA SER A 543 -26.66 2.83 -11.04
C SER A 543 -26.26 4.20 -10.45
N LYS A 544 -24.98 4.58 -10.60
CA LYS A 544 -24.42 5.84 -10.07
C LYS A 544 -24.58 6.98 -11.08
N LEU A 545 -24.23 6.73 -12.34
CA LEU A 545 -24.34 7.69 -13.43
C LEU A 545 -25.80 7.98 -13.81
N GLY A 546 -26.70 7.01 -13.64
CA GLY A 546 -28.14 7.21 -13.87
C GLY A 546 -28.79 8.22 -12.91
N LYS A 547 -28.24 8.39 -11.69
CA LYS A 547 -28.70 9.41 -10.73
C LYS A 547 -28.38 10.82 -11.22
N VAL A 548 -27.22 11.02 -11.87
CA VAL A 548 -26.78 12.30 -12.44
C VAL A 548 -27.76 12.84 -13.48
N ARG A 549 -28.28 11.97 -14.33
CA ARG A 549 -29.25 12.35 -15.37
C ARG A 549 -30.62 12.74 -14.82
N ARG A 550 -30.95 12.33 -13.58
CA ARG A 550 -32.21 12.69 -12.91
C ARG A 550 -32.08 13.98 -12.12
N GLU A 551 -30.95 14.20 -11.45
CA GLU A 551 -30.67 15.43 -10.68
C GLU A 551 -30.46 16.66 -11.57
N LYS A 552 -29.90 16.52 -12.79
CA LYS A 552 -29.79 17.63 -13.76
C LYS A 552 -31.11 17.99 -14.49
N LYS A 553 -32.18 17.18 -14.32
CA LYS A 553 -33.49 17.39 -14.96
C LYS A 553 -34.55 17.97 -14.01
N GLN A 554 -34.22 18.10 -12.73
CA GLN A 554 -34.98 18.86 -11.72
C GLN A 554 -34.32 20.22 -11.54
#